data_AF-A0A846G987-F1
#
_entry.id   AF-A0A846G987-F1
#
_cell.length_a   1.000
_cell.length_b   1.000
_cell.length_c   1.000
_cell.angle_alpha   90.00
_cell.angle_beta   90.00
_cell.angle_gamma   90.00
#
_symmetry.space_group_name_H-M   'P 1'
#
loop_
_entity.id
_entity.type
_entity.pdbx_description
1 polymer ?
#
loop_
_entity_poly.entity_id
_entity_poly.type
_entity_poly.pdbx_seq_one_letter_code
_entity_poly.pdbx_strand_id
1 'polypeptide(L)'
;MGYEVKTVTLKQKTNIEKLGYEISDWMLDNHKFSLEKREWRNQKYFIQLSKSNMMRQLSGLVYTFKIELEQTEKVLTITIDDGDLRNQLVALGLAVFVAWPLLLSAGWGMYAKGDFRQKIFGKIEKMAKS
;
A
#
# COMPACT_ATOMS: atom_id res chain seq x y z
N MET A 1 -10.48 -8.52 0.25
CA MET A 1 -9.43 -8.57 -0.79
C MET A 1 -9.39 -7.24 -1.54
N GLY A 2 -8.47 -6.35 -1.20
CA GLY A 2 -8.25 -5.07 -1.91
C GLY A 2 -6.84 -5.04 -2.49
N TYR A 3 -6.53 -5.89 -3.46
CA TYR A 3 -5.29 -5.73 -4.22
C TYR A 3 -5.61 -5.00 -5.53
N GLU A 4 -4.76 -4.05 -5.91
CA GLU A 4 -4.84 -3.36 -7.19
C GLU A 4 -3.54 -3.61 -7.95
N VAL A 5 -3.65 -3.87 -9.25
CA VAL A 5 -2.52 -4.09 -10.14
C VAL A 5 -2.53 -3.00 -11.20
N LYS A 6 -1.40 -2.33 -11.41
CA LYS A 6 -1.19 -1.44 -12.54
C LYS A 6 0.07 -1.80 -13.28
N THR A 7 -0.01 -1.63 -14.59
CA THR A 7 1.10 -1.86 -15.49
C THR A 7 1.52 -0.55 -16.12
N VAL A 8 2.82 -0.29 -16.14
CA VAL A 8 3.42 0.92 -16.69
C VAL A 8 4.42 0.53 -17.77
N THR A 9 4.23 1.05 -18.97
CA THR A 9 5.22 0.93 -20.05
C THR A 9 6.32 1.97 -19.85
N LEU A 10 7.55 1.50 -19.71
CA LEU A 10 8.76 2.27 -19.53
C LEU A 10 9.47 2.51 -20.86
N LYS A 11 10.22 3.61 -20.95
CA LYS A 11 11.06 3.89 -22.13
C LYS A 11 12.25 2.91 -22.23
N GLN A 12 12.79 2.52 -21.07
CA GLN A 12 13.95 1.64 -20.91
C GLN A 12 13.82 0.77 -19.64
N LYS A 13 14.67 -0.24 -19.51
CA LYS A 13 14.72 -1.07 -18.30
C LYS A 13 15.12 -0.21 -17.10
N THR A 14 14.49 -0.40 -15.94
CA THR A 14 14.80 0.38 -14.73
C THR A 14 15.41 -0.51 -13.67
N ASN A 15 16.12 0.09 -12.71
CA ASN A 15 16.59 -0.63 -11.55
C ASN A 15 15.46 -0.75 -10.53
N ILE A 16 14.77 -1.90 -10.52
CA ILE A 16 13.62 -2.15 -9.61
C ILE A 16 14.02 -2.00 -8.15
N GLU A 17 15.21 -2.45 -7.78
CA GLU A 17 15.67 -2.37 -6.41
C GLU A 17 15.82 -0.91 -5.99
N LYS A 18 16.48 -0.08 -6.81
CA LYS A 18 16.58 1.37 -6.57
C LYS A 18 15.19 2.02 -6.46
N LEU A 19 14.28 1.70 -7.37
CA LEU A 19 12.89 2.18 -7.34
C LEU A 19 12.20 1.78 -6.02
N GLY A 20 12.46 0.56 -5.55
CA GLY A 20 11.98 0.04 -4.29
C GLY A 20 12.55 0.74 -3.05
N TYR A 21 13.83 1.17 -3.10
CA TYR A 21 14.41 2.06 -2.10
C TYR A 21 13.71 3.41 -2.10
N GLU A 22 13.64 4.07 -3.26
CA GLU A 22 13.07 5.42 -3.39
C GLU A 22 11.59 5.51 -2.97
N ILE A 23 10.78 4.50 -3.31
CA ILE A 23 9.38 4.48 -2.88
C ILE A 23 9.24 4.23 -1.37
N SER A 24 10.10 3.39 -0.81
CA SER A 24 10.09 3.12 0.62
C SER A 24 10.49 4.37 1.41
N ASP A 25 11.57 5.04 1.01
CA ASP A 25 12.06 6.25 1.67
C ASP A 25 10.99 7.34 1.60
N TRP A 26 10.33 7.51 0.45
CA TRP A 26 9.19 8.43 0.32
C TRP A 26 8.05 8.10 1.30
N MET A 27 7.73 6.81 1.51
CA MET A 27 6.69 6.37 2.45
C MET A 27 7.08 6.59 3.92
N LEU A 28 8.35 6.37 4.26
CA LEU A 28 8.89 6.59 5.60
C LEU A 28 8.88 8.09 5.92
N ASP A 29 9.52 8.89 5.07
CA ASP A 29 9.78 10.31 5.34
C ASP A 29 8.52 11.16 5.25
N ASN A 30 7.70 10.97 4.20
CA ASN A 30 6.56 11.86 3.94
C ASN A 30 5.26 11.35 4.56
N HIS A 31 5.18 10.05 4.84
CA HIS A 31 3.94 9.42 5.25
C HIS A 31 4.02 8.69 6.59
N LYS A 32 5.17 8.72 7.27
CA LYS A 32 5.37 8.13 8.60
C LYS A 32 4.99 6.64 8.64
N PHE A 33 5.28 5.93 7.56
CA PHE A 33 5.24 4.47 7.57
C PHE A 33 6.53 3.94 8.19
N SER A 34 6.48 2.70 8.68
CA SER A 34 7.63 1.92 9.07
C SER A 34 7.84 0.82 8.03
N LEU A 35 9.10 0.56 7.68
CA LEU A 35 9.46 -0.56 6.82
C LEU A 35 9.48 -1.84 7.65
N GLU A 36 8.62 -2.79 7.30
CA GLU A 36 8.60 -4.12 7.92
C GLU A 36 9.54 -5.07 7.17
N LYS A 37 9.49 -5.02 5.84
CA LYS A 37 10.22 -5.96 5.00
C LYS A 37 10.54 -5.41 3.63
N ARG A 38 11.71 -5.78 3.11
CA ARG A 38 12.09 -5.56 1.72
C ARG A 38 12.95 -6.72 1.23
N GLU A 39 12.56 -7.38 0.15
CA GLU A 39 13.29 -8.55 -0.35
C GLU A 39 12.95 -8.86 -1.81
N TRP A 40 13.88 -9.51 -2.51
CA TRP A 40 13.60 -10.18 -3.76
C TRP A 40 12.99 -11.57 -3.50
N ARG A 41 11.90 -11.91 -4.17
CA ARG A 41 11.35 -13.28 -4.24
C ARG A 41 10.83 -13.57 -5.63
N ASN A 42 11.16 -14.73 -6.19
CA ASN A 42 10.60 -15.20 -7.47
C ASN A 42 10.61 -14.12 -8.57
N GLN A 43 11.73 -13.40 -8.74
CA GLN A 43 11.91 -12.31 -9.71
C GLN A 43 11.06 -11.04 -9.48
N LYS A 44 10.36 -10.95 -8.35
CA LYS A 44 9.64 -9.74 -7.93
C LYS A 44 10.31 -9.13 -6.70
N TYR A 45 10.20 -7.82 -6.60
CA TYR A 45 10.68 -7.06 -5.45
C TYR A 45 9.51 -6.73 -4.53
N PHE A 46 9.58 -7.23 -3.30
CA PHE A 46 8.52 -7.10 -2.30
C PHE A 46 8.90 -6.03 -1.29
N ILE A 47 7.94 -5.16 -0.97
CA ILE A 47 8.06 -4.12 0.03
C ILE A 47 6.83 -4.19 0.92
N GLN A 48 7.04 -4.40 2.22
CA GLN A 48 5.98 -4.36 3.20
C GLN A 48 6.18 -3.18 4.14
N LEU A 49 5.17 -2.34 4.23
CA LEU A 49 5.15 -1.12 5.02
C LEU A 49 3.96 -1.17 5.97
N SER A 50 4.15 -0.76 7.21
CA SER A 50 3.08 -0.64 8.19
C SER A 50 3.00 0.81 8.68
N LYS A 51 1.79 1.23 9.06
CA LYS A 51 1.60 2.50 9.78
C LYS A 51 0.72 2.24 10.96
N SER A 52 1.32 2.37 12.14
CA SER A 52 0.64 2.31 13.40
C SER A 52 0.89 3.60 14.17
N ASN A 53 -0.17 4.36 14.43
CA ASN A 53 -0.11 5.38 15.48
C ASN A 53 -0.56 4.70 16.78
N MET A 54 -0.02 5.11 17.93
CA MET A 54 -0.37 4.57 19.25
C MET A 54 -1.90 4.50 19.48
N MET A 55 -2.63 5.53 19.04
CA MET A 55 -4.10 5.57 19.12
C MET A 55 -4.81 4.60 18.16
N ARG A 56 -4.18 4.24 17.03
CA ARG A 56 -4.70 3.26 16.07
C ARG A 56 -4.41 1.81 16.46
N GLN A 57 -3.29 1.57 17.17
CA GLN A 57 -2.99 0.24 17.74
C GLN A 57 -4.06 -0.17 18.77
N LEU A 58 -4.46 0.77 19.63
CA LEU A 58 -5.52 0.55 20.62
C LEU A 58 -6.89 0.22 19.97
N SER A 59 -7.13 0.69 18.74
CA SER A 59 -8.34 0.38 17.97
C SER A 59 -8.20 -0.83 17.04
N GLY A 60 -7.06 -1.53 17.01
CA GLY A 60 -6.81 -2.64 16.08
C GLY A 60 -6.67 -2.22 14.60
N LEU A 61 -6.52 -0.92 14.32
CA LEU A 61 -6.50 -0.34 12.98
C LEU A 61 -5.06 -0.14 12.50
N VAL A 62 -4.34 -1.25 12.29
CA VAL A 62 -3.01 -1.23 11.67
C VAL A 62 -3.16 -1.18 10.15
N TYR A 63 -2.54 -0.19 9.53
CA TYR A 63 -2.53 -0.04 8.07
C TYR A 63 -1.28 -0.72 7.53
N THR A 64 -1.46 -1.80 6.77
CA THR A 64 -0.35 -2.49 6.10
C THR A 64 -0.49 -2.31 4.60
N PHE A 65 0.60 -1.94 3.92
CA PHE A 65 0.70 -1.98 2.47
C PHE A 65 1.79 -2.97 2.08
N LYS A 66 1.45 -3.85 1.14
CA LYS A 66 2.39 -4.70 0.43
C LYS A 66 2.47 -4.18 -1.00
N ILE A 67 3.66 -3.84 -1.44
CA ILE A 67 3.96 -3.40 -2.80
C ILE A 67 4.83 -4.48 -3.42
N GLU A 68 4.41 -4.98 -4.57
CA GLU A 68 5.19 -5.91 -5.38
C GLU A 68 5.54 -5.22 -6.69
N LEU A 69 6.82 -5.24 -7.05
CA LEU A 69 7.34 -4.70 -8.29
C LEU A 69 7.91 -5.84 -9.11
N GLU A 70 7.42 -5.99 -10.33
CA GLU A 70 7.88 -7.00 -11.27
C GLU A 70 8.12 -6.32 -12.62
N GLN A 71 9.26 -6.61 -13.24
CA GLN A 71 9.58 -6.02 -14.54
C GLN A 71 9.88 -7.10 -15.57
N THR A 72 9.14 -7.05 -16.65
CA THR A 72 9.36 -7.84 -17.85
C THR A 72 9.71 -6.89 -18.98
N GLU A 73 10.98 -6.89 -19.41
CA GLU A 73 11.50 -5.97 -20.42
C GLU A 73 11.24 -4.49 -20.09
N LYS A 74 10.35 -3.83 -20.85
CA LYS A 74 9.95 -2.43 -20.69
C LYS A 74 8.61 -2.28 -19.96
N VAL A 75 8.09 -3.35 -19.40
CA VAL A 75 6.79 -3.35 -18.71
C VAL A 75 7.04 -3.55 -17.23
N LEU A 76 6.66 -2.56 -16.42
CA LEU A 76 6.69 -2.64 -14.97
C LEU A 76 5.27 -2.92 -14.46
N THR A 77 5.09 -4.06 -13.81
CA THR A 77 3.88 -4.42 -13.10
C THR A 77 4.04 -4.06 -11.63
N ILE A 78 3.09 -3.30 -11.11
CA ILE A 78 3.02 -2.83 -9.74
C ILE A 78 1.77 -3.42 -9.13
N THR A 79 1.92 -4.21 -8.07
CA THR A 79 0.80 -4.74 -7.28
C THR A 79 0.82 -4.06 -5.92
N ILE A 80 -0.32 -3.54 -5.47
CA ILE A 80 -0.47 -2.97 -4.13
C ILE A 80 -1.61 -3.67 -3.42
N ASP A 81 -1.32 -4.34 -2.31
CA ASP A 81 -2.28 -4.98 -1.41
C ASP A 81 -2.32 -4.23 -0.07
N ASP A 82 -3.51 -3.79 0.35
CA ASP A 82 -3.73 -3.01 1.57
C ASP A 82 -4.19 -3.83 2.80
N GLY A 83 -4.04 -5.16 2.73
CA GLY A 83 -4.41 -6.10 3.79
C GLY A 83 -5.94 -6.24 3.95
N ASP A 84 -6.39 -7.36 4.52
CA ASP A 84 -7.80 -7.75 4.46
C ASP A 84 -8.70 -6.96 5.45
N LEU A 85 -9.19 -5.80 5.00
CA LEU A 85 -10.20 -4.99 5.69
C LEU A 85 -11.55 -5.69 5.85
N ARG A 86 -11.89 -6.67 4.99
CA ARG A 86 -13.20 -7.34 5.04
C ARG A 86 -13.38 -8.14 6.33
N ASN A 87 -12.34 -8.79 6.83
CA ASN A 87 -12.45 -9.52 8.09
C ASN A 87 -12.64 -8.59 9.30
N GLN A 88 -12.08 -7.37 9.27
CA GLN A 88 -12.34 -6.37 10.29
C GLN A 88 -13.75 -5.74 10.17
N LEU A 89 -14.25 -5.51 8.95
CA LEU A 89 -15.59 -4.97 8.71
C LEU A 89 -16.71 -5.97 9.00
N VAL A 90 -16.51 -7.26 8.69
CA VAL A 90 -17.48 -8.33 9.02
C VAL A 90 -17.59 -8.51 10.54
N ALA A 91 -16.49 -8.39 11.28
CA ALA A 91 -16.51 -8.37 12.74
C ALA A 91 -17.28 -7.16 13.31
N LEU A 92 -17.26 -6.01 12.62
CA LEU A 92 -18.00 -4.80 13.00
C LEU A 92 -19.47 -4.79 12.53
N GLY A 93 -19.81 -5.60 11.53
CA GLY A 93 -21.16 -5.72 10.96
C GLY A 93 -22.22 -6.29 11.91
N LEU A 94 -21.81 -6.85 13.05
CA LEU A 94 -22.72 -7.31 14.12
C LEU A 94 -23.05 -6.20 15.15
N ALA A 95 -22.44 -5.01 15.06
CA ALA A 95 -22.52 -3.94 16.06
C ALA A 95 -23.00 -2.56 15.50
N VAL A 96 -23.78 -2.59 14.42
CA VAL A 96 -24.05 -1.41 13.54
C VAL A 96 -24.73 -0.23 14.24
N PHE A 97 -25.47 -0.44 15.34
CA PHE A 97 -26.13 0.65 16.07
C PHE A 97 -25.23 1.39 17.08
N VAL A 98 -24.20 0.73 17.63
CA VAL A 98 -23.33 1.33 18.67
C VAL A 98 -22.04 1.90 18.05
N ALA A 99 -21.57 1.32 16.93
CA ALA A 99 -20.30 1.67 16.31
C ALA A 99 -20.41 2.67 15.13
N TRP A 100 -21.55 3.32 14.91
CA TRP A 100 -21.78 4.20 13.76
C TRP A 100 -20.75 5.34 13.56
N PRO A 101 -20.15 5.98 14.59
CA PRO A 101 -19.11 6.98 14.37
C PRO A 101 -17.80 6.33 13.92
N LEU A 102 -17.52 5.11 14.41
CA LEU A 102 -16.38 4.31 13.99
C LEU A 102 -16.55 3.85 12.54
N LEU A 103 -17.77 3.51 12.11
CA LEU A 103 -18.08 3.16 10.72
C LEU A 103 -17.87 4.33 9.76
N LEU A 104 -18.27 5.55 10.14
CA LEU A 104 -17.96 6.76 9.36
C LEU A 104 -16.45 7.00 9.25
N SER A 105 -15.72 6.84 10.35
CA SER A 105 -14.25 6.96 10.35
C SER A 105 -13.56 5.85 9.54
N ALA A 106 -14.13 4.64 9.53
CA ALA A 106 -13.66 3.51 8.74
C ALA A 106 -13.97 3.70 7.24
N GLY A 107 -15.14 4.25 6.90
CA GLY A 107 -15.51 4.64 5.54
C GLY A 107 -14.59 5.73 4.98
N TRP A 108 -14.31 6.77 5.78
CA TRP A 108 -13.30 7.78 5.46
C TRP A 108 -11.91 7.16 5.32
N GLY A 109 -11.56 6.21 6.20
CA GLY A 109 -10.31 5.45 6.12
C GLY A 109 -10.18 4.65 4.82
N MET A 110 -11.25 4.05 4.31
CA MET A 110 -11.28 3.32 3.03
C MET A 110 -11.14 4.26 1.83
N TYR A 111 -11.86 5.39 1.83
CA TYR A 111 -11.73 6.41 0.79
C TYR A 111 -10.30 6.97 0.75
N ALA A 112 -9.76 7.35 1.91
CA ALA A 112 -8.39 7.83 2.04
C ALA A 112 -7.34 6.79 1.63
N LYS A 113 -7.58 5.48 1.86
CA LYS A 113 -6.70 4.41 1.35
C LYS A 113 -6.77 4.28 -0.18
N GLY A 114 -7.96 4.39 -0.77
CA GLY A 114 -8.14 4.37 -2.23
C GLY A 114 -7.36 5.49 -2.91
N ASP A 115 -7.54 6.71 -2.43
CA ASP A 115 -6.78 7.88 -2.89
C ASP A 115 -5.27 7.72 -2.67
N PHE A 116 -4.89 7.09 -1.55
CA PHE A 116 -3.48 6.87 -1.24
C PHE A 116 -2.83 5.80 -2.13
N ARG A 117 -3.55 4.72 -2.48
CA ARG A 117 -3.10 3.75 -3.49
C ARG A 117 -2.80 4.43 -4.82
N GLN A 118 -3.70 5.29 -5.28
CA GLN A 118 -3.48 6.06 -6.51
C GLN A 118 -2.26 6.98 -6.41
N LYS A 119 -2.02 7.60 -5.25
CA LYS A 119 -0.80 8.40 -5.01
C LYS A 119 0.47 7.54 -5.06
N ILE A 120 0.47 6.35 -4.48
CA ILE A 120 1.61 5.42 -4.54
C ILE A 120 1.87 5.04 -6.00
N PHE A 121 0.84 4.64 -6.76
CA PHE A 121 0.99 4.32 -8.18
C PHE A 121 1.56 5.49 -8.98
N GLY A 122 0.99 6.69 -8.84
CA GLY A 122 1.46 7.86 -9.57
C GLY A 122 2.89 8.27 -9.19
N LYS A 123 3.31 8.01 -7.95
CA LYS A 123 4.68 8.26 -7.49
C LYS A 123 5.68 7.25 -8.09
N ILE A 124 5.35 5.96 -8.07
CA ILE A 124 6.16 4.90 -8.69
C ILE A 124 6.27 5.14 -10.20
N GLU A 125 5.18 5.50 -10.86
CA GLU A 125 5.18 5.80 -12.29
C GLU A 125 6.11 6.99 -12.63
N LYS A 126 6.07 8.06 -11.85
CA LYS A 126 6.97 9.22 -12.04
C LYS A 126 8.43 8.85 -11.83
N MET A 127 8.74 8.06 -10.80
CA MET A 127 10.11 7.58 -10.52
C MET A 127 10.62 6.66 -11.62
N ALA A 128 9.77 5.75 -12.11
CA ALA A 128 10.16 4.76 -13.12
C ALA A 128 10.32 5.35 -14.53
N LYS A 129 9.65 6.48 -14.82
CA LYS A 129 9.76 7.22 -16.10
C LYS A 129 10.84 8.31 -16.12
N SER A 130 11.43 8.63 -14.96
CA SER A 130 12.55 9.56 -14.85
C SER A 130 13.84 8.96 -15.35
#